data_AF-A0A2D6QYM6-F1
#
_entry.id   AF-A0A2D6QYM6-F1
#
_cell.length_a   1.000
_cell.length_b   1.000
_cell.length_c   1.000
_cell.angle_alpha   90.00
_cell.angle_beta   90.00
_cell.angle_gamma   90.00
#
_symmetry.space_group_name_H-M   'P 1'
#
loop_
_entity.id
_entity.type
_entity.pdbx_description
1 polymer ?
#
loop_
_entity_poly.entity_id
_entity_poly.type
_entity_poly.pdbx_seq_one_letter_code
_entity_poly.pdbx_strand_id
1 'polypeptide(L)'
;MQRRAWRVGLVVLFVMIYAAAAFEVARLDGQITVAGEAGTAMETVGGEARRAVIELRAAQAAYVAAGQDRDYWLARVTAMLEFAAERLAALAQGVQAPEARSKLDSAAATVTHFSKMDDRARELIGGDQTIPASDLIFTDGLELTDAADDEIASALETERLARGRARRQLRVRQATVIAGAAVAGLLFMLLLAPGAKQAAPAAPEMEDSLSTLLSRTAVRDLSLDLDAAPSESGTGIDVAGDLAIELDTDAAIDDDMAAGTPIIDAPVDATPADLAAVAALCTDLARVSDGEQLPALLERAAGLLEASGVIVWLTDSSNRALRAVIAHGYPADVLGNMGELPCDGDNAAAHAFRTSCVQIVDAGDGGRGALVAPLLAASGCVGVVTAELSGEIGVLERATASILAAQLVVLLAGNVSEAAEASDAPATKTESA
;
A
#
# COMPACT_ATOMS: atom_id res chain seq x y z
N MET A 1 14.67 41.79 37.19
CA MET A 1 13.61 40.78 37.43
C MET A 1 12.57 40.73 36.32
N GLN A 2 12.03 41.86 35.83
CA GLN A 2 11.02 41.90 34.74
C GLN A 2 11.39 41.13 33.46
N ARG A 3 12.63 41.21 32.97
CA ARG A 3 13.09 40.47 31.78
C ARG A 3 13.12 38.94 31.96
N ARG A 4 13.26 38.45 33.19
CA ARG A 4 13.24 37.01 33.49
C ARG A 4 11.80 36.48 33.54
N ALA A 5 10.89 37.24 34.17
CA ALA A 5 9.47 36.89 34.22
C ALA A 5 8.83 36.84 32.83
N TRP A 6 9.18 37.78 31.93
CA TRP A 6 8.76 37.74 30.54
C TRP A 6 9.24 36.46 29.84
N ARG A 7 10.54 36.16 29.89
CA ARG A 7 11.10 34.97 29.24
C ARG A 7 10.44 33.67 29.73
N VAL A 8 10.18 33.55 31.02
CA VAL A 8 9.44 32.41 31.59
C VAL A 8 8.03 32.34 31.02
N GLY A 9 7.32 33.48 30.92
CA GLY A 9 5.99 33.53 30.31
C GLY A 9 5.98 33.09 28.83
N LEU A 10 6.98 33.49 28.04
CA LEU A 10 7.11 33.05 26.64
C LEU A 10 7.38 31.55 26.52
N VAL A 11 8.22 30.98 27.39
CA VAL A 11 8.49 29.53 27.40
C VAL A 11 7.22 28.74 27.74
N VAL A 12 6.45 29.18 28.74
CA VAL A 12 5.17 28.52 29.08
C VAL A 12 4.19 28.59 27.92
N LEU A 13 4.08 29.74 27.24
CA LEU A 13 3.21 29.88 26.06
C LEU A 13 3.66 28.97 24.91
N PHE A 14 4.96 28.90 24.64
CA PHE A 14 5.54 28.00 23.64
C PHE A 14 5.21 26.54 23.93
N VAL A 15 5.40 26.08 25.17
CA VAL A 15 5.07 24.71 25.59
C VAL A 15 3.57 24.43 25.41
N MET A 16 2.69 25.38 25.77
CA MET A 16 1.24 25.22 25.59
C MET A 16 0.84 25.11 24.11
N ILE A 17 1.44 25.91 23.22
CA ILE A 17 1.16 25.85 21.77
C ILE A 17 1.65 24.52 21.19
N TYR A 18 2.84 24.05 21.56
CA TYR A 18 3.36 22.75 21.10
C TYR A 18 2.54 21.58 21.63
N ALA A 19 2.11 21.62 22.90
CA ALA A 19 1.23 20.61 23.46
C ALA A 19 -0.12 20.54 22.72
N ALA A 20 -0.70 21.70 22.38
CA ALA A 20 -1.93 21.78 21.58
C ALA A 20 -1.73 21.24 20.16
N ALA A 21 -0.62 21.58 19.50
CA ALA A 21 -0.29 21.06 18.16
C ALA A 21 -0.08 19.55 18.16
N ALA A 22 0.66 19.02 19.14
CA ALA A 22 0.86 17.58 19.31
C ALA A 22 -0.46 16.83 19.56
N PHE A 23 -1.36 17.40 20.35
CA PHE A 23 -2.69 16.82 20.58
C PHE A 23 -3.53 16.77 19.30
N GLU A 24 -3.55 17.85 18.50
CA GLU A 24 -4.27 17.85 17.22
C GLU A 24 -3.66 16.88 16.20
N VAL A 25 -2.33 16.76 16.15
CA VAL A 25 -1.66 15.76 15.30
C VAL A 25 -2.06 14.34 15.72
N ALA A 26 -2.01 14.00 17.02
CA ALA A 26 -2.41 12.70 17.52
C ALA A 26 -3.90 12.39 17.24
N ARG A 27 -4.77 13.40 17.34
CA ARG A 27 -6.19 13.29 17.00
C ARG A 27 -6.42 13.03 15.51
N LEU A 28 -5.67 13.70 14.63
CA LEU A 28 -5.74 13.50 13.19
C LEU A 28 -5.19 12.12 12.78
N ASP A 29 -4.10 11.67 13.39
CA ASP A 29 -3.57 10.31 13.20
C ASP A 29 -4.62 9.25 13.57
N GLY A 30 -5.29 9.41 14.73
CA GLY A 30 -6.38 8.52 15.12
C GLY A 30 -7.51 8.46 14.09
N GLN A 31 -7.88 9.60 13.50
CA GLN A 31 -8.89 9.64 12.43
C GLN A 31 -8.42 8.93 11.15
N ILE A 32 -7.14 9.07 10.79
CA ILE A 32 -6.55 8.40 9.63
C ILE A 32 -6.54 6.88 9.84
N THR A 33 -6.18 6.41 11.03
CA THR A 33 -6.15 4.98 11.37
C THR A 33 -7.56 4.37 11.33
N VAL A 34 -8.54 5.00 11.99
CA VAL A 34 -9.95 4.54 11.97
C VAL A 34 -10.51 4.55 10.53
N ALA A 35 -10.20 5.59 9.75
CA ALA A 35 -10.57 5.62 8.34
C ALA A 35 -9.86 4.52 7.52
N GLY A 36 -8.65 4.14 7.92
CA GLY A 36 -7.85 3.00 7.45
C GLY A 36 -8.59 1.68 7.60
N GLU A 37 -8.91 1.34 8.84
CA GLU A 37 -9.59 0.11 9.26
C GLU A 37 -10.99 -0.04 8.64
N ALA A 38 -11.76 1.04 8.56
CA ALA A 38 -13.04 1.03 7.84
C ALA A 38 -12.88 0.73 6.34
N GLY A 39 -11.72 1.08 5.77
CA GLY A 39 -11.32 0.73 4.41
C GLY A 39 -11.18 -0.77 4.22
N THR A 40 -10.32 -1.40 5.02
CA THR A 40 -10.00 -2.83 4.90
C THR A 40 -11.19 -3.73 5.22
N ALA A 41 -11.97 -3.37 6.24
CA ALA A 41 -13.20 -4.10 6.57
C ALA A 41 -14.19 -4.11 5.41
N MET A 42 -14.34 -2.99 4.71
CA MET A 42 -15.22 -2.90 3.55
C MET A 42 -14.68 -3.67 2.35
N GLU A 43 -13.37 -3.65 2.10
CA GLU A 43 -12.77 -4.46 1.03
C GLU A 43 -12.99 -5.97 1.26
N THR A 44 -12.93 -6.39 2.53
CA THR A 44 -13.23 -7.78 2.93
C THR A 44 -14.69 -8.14 2.62
N VAL A 45 -15.65 -7.34 3.10
CA VAL A 45 -17.09 -7.55 2.83
C VAL A 45 -17.41 -7.47 1.33
N GLY A 46 -16.73 -6.58 0.60
CA GLY A 46 -16.84 -6.47 -0.85
C GLY A 46 -16.34 -7.70 -1.58
N GLY A 47 -15.21 -8.26 -1.16
CA GLY A 47 -14.68 -9.52 -1.68
C GLY A 47 -15.62 -10.71 -1.41
N GLU A 48 -16.17 -10.79 -0.19
CA GLU A 48 -17.17 -11.81 0.18
C GLU A 48 -18.42 -11.72 -0.71
N ALA A 49 -18.94 -10.51 -0.94
CA ALA A 49 -20.12 -10.28 -1.77
C ALA A 49 -19.89 -10.71 -3.23
N ARG A 50 -18.76 -10.30 -3.82
CA ARG A 50 -18.39 -10.67 -5.20
C ARG A 50 -18.22 -12.17 -5.35
N ARG A 51 -17.51 -12.80 -4.41
CA ARG A 51 -17.33 -14.26 -4.39
C ARG A 51 -18.67 -14.98 -4.30
N ALA A 52 -19.57 -14.53 -3.43
CA ALA A 52 -20.91 -15.11 -3.32
C ALA A 52 -21.68 -15.04 -4.65
N VAL A 53 -21.63 -13.90 -5.35
CA VAL A 53 -22.27 -13.71 -6.67
C VAL A 53 -21.68 -14.65 -7.73
N ILE A 54 -20.35 -14.76 -7.79
CA ILE A 54 -19.66 -15.62 -8.77
C ILE A 54 -19.96 -17.11 -8.50
N GLU A 55 -19.99 -17.53 -7.24
CA GLU A 55 -20.26 -18.92 -6.87
C GLU A 55 -21.70 -19.35 -7.20
N LEU A 56 -22.68 -18.43 -7.27
CA LEU A 56 -24.07 -18.75 -7.63
C LEU A 56 -24.16 -19.49 -8.97
N ARG A 57 -23.35 -19.09 -9.95
CA ARG A 57 -23.31 -19.72 -11.27
C ARG A 57 -22.87 -21.18 -11.19
N ALA A 58 -21.80 -21.45 -10.42
CA ALA A 58 -21.30 -22.81 -10.26
C ALA A 58 -22.34 -23.70 -9.59
N ALA A 59 -23.06 -23.19 -8.60
CA ALA A 59 -24.14 -23.90 -7.92
C ALA A 59 -25.36 -24.14 -8.83
N GLN A 60 -25.72 -23.19 -9.69
CA GLN A 60 -26.82 -23.38 -10.67
C GLN A 60 -26.50 -24.45 -11.71
N ALA A 61 -25.28 -24.47 -12.23
CA ALA A 61 -24.85 -25.49 -13.17
C ALA A 61 -24.92 -26.90 -12.55
N ALA A 62 -24.69 -27.00 -11.23
CA ALA A 62 -24.65 -28.27 -10.52
C ALA A 62 -26.03 -28.94 -10.36
N TYR A 63 -27.15 -28.21 -10.25
CA TYR A 63 -28.48 -28.85 -10.15
C TYR A 63 -29.04 -29.33 -11.50
N VAL A 64 -28.50 -28.84 -12.62
CA VAL A 64 -28.86 -29.28 -13.97
C VAL A 64 -27.97 -30.43 -14.45
N ALA A 65 -26.79 -30.59 -13.84
CA ALA A 65 -25.84 -31.65 -14.17
C ALA A 65 -26.39 -33.05 -13.85
N ALA A 66 -26.23 -33.97 -14.80
CA ALA A 66 -26.68 -35.35 -14.64
C ALA A 66 -25.90 -36.07 -13.51
N GLY A 67 -26.63 -36.75 -12.62
CA GLY A 67 -26.05 -37.55 -11.53
C GLY A 67 -25.77 -36.79 -10.23
N GLN A 68 -26.12 -35.51 -10.14
CA GLN A 68 -26.05 -34.72 -8.91
C GLN A 68 -27.37 -34.75 -8.12
N ASP A 69 -27.30 -34.55 -6.80
CA ASP A 69 -28.49 -34.39 -5.96
C ASP A 69 -29.11 -33.01 -6.19
N ARG A 70 -30.22 -32.99 -6.93
CA ARG A 70 -30.92 -31.75 -7.30
C ARG A 70 -31.41 -30.99 -6.09
N ASP A 71 -32.03 -31.66 -5.12
CA ASP A 71 -32.67 -31.00 -3.98
C ASP A 71 -31.62 -30.34 -3.08
N TYR A 72 -30.47 -31.00 -2.91
CA TYR A 72 -29.30 -30.42 -2.25
C TYR A 72 -28.86 -29.11 -2.92
N TRP A 73 -28.66 -29.11 -4.24
CA TRP A 73 -28.16 -27.94 -4.95
C TRP A 73 -29.19 -26.80 -5.03
N LEU A 74 -30.49 -27.11 -5.10
CA LEU A 74 -31.55 -26.10 -5.00
C LEU A 74 -31.56 -25.40 -3.64
N ALA A 75 -31.41 -26.17 -2.55
CA ALA A 75 -31.27 -25.61 -1.21
C ALA A 75 -29.99 -24.78 -1.09
N ARG A 76 -28.89 -25.24 -1.69
CA ARG A 76 -27.59 -24.54 -1.69
C ARG A 76 -27.67 -23.19 -2.40
N VAL A 77 -28.26 -23.12 -3.60
CA VAL A 77 -28.47 -21.87 -4.34
C VAL A 77 -29.33 -20.88 -3.53
N THR A 78 -30.39 -21.38 -2.89
CA THR A 78 -31.25 -20.54 -2.03
C THR A 78 -30.46 -19.92 -0.87
N ALA A 79 -29.66 -20.72 -0.16
CA ALA A 79 -28.81 -20.22 0.92
C ALA A 79 -27.74 -19.22 0.43
N MET A 80 -27.20 -19.43 -0.78
CA MET A 80 -26.21 -18.52 -1.37
C MET A 80 -26.82 -17.18 -1.80
N LEU A 81 -28.08 -17.17 -2.27
CA LEU A 81 -28.81 -15.94 -2.57
C LEU A 81 -29.08 -15.12 -1.31
N GLU A 82 -29.49 -15.77 -0.22
CA GLU A 82 -29.66 -15.12 1.09
C GLU A 82 -28.35 -14.52 1.59
N PHE A 83 -27.25 -15.29 1.51
CA PHE A 83 -25.92 -14.82 1.89
C PHE A 83 -25.46 -13.63 1.03
N ALA A 84 -25.61 -13.69 -0.28
CA ALA A 84 -25.25 -12.61 -1.19
C ALA A 84 -26.04 -11.32 -0.89
N ALA A 85 -27.36 -11.45 -0.65
CA ALA A 85 -28.21 -10.32 -0.29
C ALA A 85 -27.80 -9.71 1.06
N GLU A 86 -27.46 -10.53 2.06
CA GLU A 86 -26.97 -10.06 3.36
C GLU A 86 -25.65 -9.30 3.24
N ARG A 87 -24.67 -9.85 2.50
CA ARG A 87 -23.37 -9.21 2.26
C ARG A 87 -23.51 -7.90 1.51
N LEU A 88 -24.36 -7.84 0.48
CA LEU A 88 -24.68 -6.62 -0.24
C LEU A 88 -25.30 -5.56 0.68
N ALA A 89 -26.23 -5.95 1.55
CA ALA A 89 -26.84 -5.04 2.52
C ALA A 89 -25.83 -4.52 3.57
N ALA A 90 -24.91 -5.36 4.03
CA ALA A 90 -23.83 -4.96 4.92
C ALA A 90 -22.87 -3.98 4.22
N LEU A 91 -22.49 -4.25 2.97
CA LEU A 91 -21.63 -3.39 2.17
C LEU A 91 -22.28 -2.01 1.94
N ALA A 92 -23.56 -2.02 1.63
CA ALA A 92 -24.43 -0.85 1.47
C ALA A 92 -24.47 0.06 2.71
N GLN A 93 -24.39 -0.51 3.91
CA GLN A 93 -24.33 0.28 5.15
C GLN A 93 -22.94 0.87 5.43
N GLY A 94 -21.90 0.26 4.87
CA GLY A 94 -20.50 0.66 5.07
C GLY A 94 -20.02 1.77 4.13
N VAL A 95 -20.67 1.99 2.98
CA VAL A 95 -20.26 3.02 2.01
C VAL A 95 -20.68 4.44 2.43
N GLN A 96 -19.83 5.42 2.14
CA GLN A 96 -20.07 6.85 2.43
C GLN A 96 -20.46 7.65 1.19
N ALA A 97 -20.01 7.25 0.01
CA ALA A 97 -20.29 7.93 -1.24
C ALA A 97 -21.73 7.63 -1.73
N PRO A 98 -22.57 8.65 -1.98
CA PRO A 98 -23.93 8.44 -2.50
C PRO A 98 -23.96 7.69 -3.83
N GLU A 99 -22.96 7.93 -4.68
CA GLU A 99 -22.81 7.25 -5.97
C GLU A 99 -22.51 5.76 -5.78
N ALA A 100 -21.61 5.40 -4.86
CA ALA A 100 -21.33 4.00 -4.53
C ALA A 100 -22.58 3.30 -3.96
N ARG A 101 -23.34 4.00 -3.12
CA ARG A 101 -24.61 3.49 -2.59
C ARG A 101 -25.60 3.15 -3.70
N SER A 102 -25.77 4.06 -4.67
CA SER A 102 -26.65 3.84 -5.82
C SER A 102 -26.23 2.64 -6.66
N LYS A 103 -24.92 2.41 -6.85
CA LYS A 103 -24.42 1.25 -7.58
C LYS A 103 -24.68 -0.07 -6.84
N LEU A 104 -24.54 -0.08 -5.51
CA LEU A 104 -24.89 -1.24 -4.69
C LEU A 104 -26.40 -1.53 -4.68
N ASP A 105 -27.24 -0.50 -4.76
CA ASP A 105 -28.69 -0.68 -4.91
C ASP A 105 -29.02 -1.30 -6.27
N SER A 106 -28.27 -0.93 -7.33
CA SER A 106 -28.35 -1.57 -8.65
C SER A 106 -27.94 -3.04 -8.58
N ALA A 107 -26.79 -3.35 -7.95
CA ALA A 107 -26.33 -4.73 -7.76
C ALA A 107 -27.36 -5.59 -7.00
N ALA A 108 -27.96 -5.04 -5.95
CA ALA A 108 -29.02 -5.72 -5.20
C ALA A 108 -30.28 -5.97 -6.07
N ALA A 109 -30.62 -5.04 -6.95
CA ALA A 109 -31.70 -5.23 -7.92
C ALA A 109 -31.36 -6.32 -8.95
N THR A 110 -30.11 -6.39 -9.42
CA THR A 110 -29.61 -7.43 -10.32
C THR A 110 -29.65 -8.81 -9.67
N VAL A 111 -29.21 -8.96 -8.41
CA VAL A 111 -29.33 -10.21 -7.64
C VAL A 111 -30.80 -10.61 -7.43
N THR A 112 -31.68 -9.64 -7.20
CA THR A 112 -33.14 -9.90 -7.12
C THR A 112 -33.69 -10.39 -8.46
N HIS A 113 -33.20 -9.84 -9.57
CA HIS A 113 -33.59 -10.30 -10.91
C HIS A 113 -33.11 -11.73 -11.17
N PHE A 114 -31.87 -12.05 -10.78
CA PHE A 114 -31.33 -13.40 -10.83
C PHE A 114 -32.17 -14.39 -10.01
N SER A 115 -32.61 -14.01 -8.80
CA SER A 115 -33.50 -14.87 -7.99
C SER A 115 -34.80 -15.20 -8.71
N LYS A 116 -35.42 -14.22 -9.38
CA LYS A 116 -36.65 -14.45 -10.16
C LYS A 116 -36.41 -15.33 -11.39
N MET A 117 -35.25 -15.17 -12.03
CA MET A 117 -34.81 -16.04 -13.13
C MET A 117 -34.62 -17.48 -12.61
N ASP A 118 -34.03 -17.67 -11.43
CA ASP A 118 -33.81 -18.98 -10.83
C ASP A 118 -35.13 -19.67 -10.48
N ASP A 119 -36.10 -18.94 -9.93
CA ASP A 119 -37.46 -19.47 -9.69
C ASP A 119 -38.08 -20.00 -10.99
N ARG A 120 -37.94 -19.24 -12.09
CA ARG A 120 -38.41 -19.66 -13.42
C ARG A 120 -37.66 -20.89 -13.94
N ALA A 121 -36.35 -20.98 -13.73
CA ALA A 121 -35.58 -22.15 -14.10
C ALA A 121 -36.03 -23.40 -13.34
N ARG A 122 -36.33 -23.27 -12.04
CA ARG A 122 -36.89 -24.34 -11.20
C ARG A 122 -38.26 -24.81 -11.69
N GLU A 123 -39.14 -23.88 -12.08
CA GLU A 123 -40.44 -24.21 -12.67
C GLU A 123 -40.31 -25.02 -13.97
N LEU A 124 -39.38 -24.64 -14.86
CA LEU A 124 -39.12 -25.35 -16.11
C LEU A 124 -38.61 -26.78 -15.84
N ILE A 125 -37.70 -26.95 -14.88
CA ILE A 125 -37.18 -28.27 -14.48
C ILE A 125 -38.28 -29.13 -13.85
N GLY A 126 -39.15 -28.54 -13.03
CA GLY A 126 -40.32 -29.24 -12.45
C GLY A 126 -41.32 -29.71 -13.52
N GLY A 127 -41.34 -29.04 -14.68
CA GLY A 127 -42.13 -29.43 -15.86
C GLY A 127 -41.39 -30.35 -16.86
N ASP A 128 -40.27 -30.98 -16.47
CA ASP A 128 -39.40 -31.80 -17.33
C ASP A 128 -38.82 -31.07 -18.58
N GLN A 129 -38.79 -29.73 -18.56
CA GLN A 129 -38.26 -28.89 -19.64
C GLN A 129 -36.81 -28.49 -19.36
N THR A 130 -35.91 -29.46 -19.34
CA THR A 130 -34.49 -29.24 -18.98
C THR A 130 -33.71 -28.41 -20.01
N ILE A 131 -34.04 -28.52 -21.31
CA ILE A 131 -33.32 -27.78 -22.38
C ILE A 131 -33.55 -26.26 -22.24
N PRO A 132 -34.80 -25.75 -22.17
CA PRO A 132 -35.04 -24.33 -21.93
C PRO A 132 -34.48 -23.82 -20.59
N ALA A 133 -34.52 -24.66 -19.54
CA ALA A 133 -33.93 -24.29 -18.26
C ALA A 133 -32.41 -24.11 -18.33
N SER A 134 -31.73 -24.99 -19.08
CA SER A 134 -30.28 -24.91 -19.29
C SER A 134 -29.90 -23.63 -20.05
N ASP A 135 -30.63 -23.30 -21.11
CA ASP A 135 -30.38 -22.09 -21.90
C ASP A 135 -30.55 -20.82 -21.05
N LEU A 136 -31.61 -20.75 -20.25
CA LEU A 136 -31.86 -19.65 -19.32
C LEU A 136 -30.73 -19.49 -18.29
N ILE A 137 -30.25 -20.59 -17.71
CA ILE A 137 -29.18 -20.57 -16.70
C ILE A 137 -27.82 -20.19 -17.32
N PHE A 138 -27.49 -20.74 -18.48
CA PHE A 138 -26.18 -20.53 -19.10
C PHE A 138 -26.05 -19.17 -19.80
N THR A 139 -27.15 -18.58 -20.24
CA THR A 139 -27.18 -17.28 -20.91
C THR A 139 -27.53 -16.16 -19.94
N ASP A 140 -28.79 -16.10 -19.50
CA ASP A 140 -29.29 -15.00 -18.65
C ASP A 140 -28.65 -15.05 -17.25
N GLY A 141 -28.47 -16.25 -16.68
CA GLY A 141 -27.81 -16.41 -15.39
C GLY A 141 -26.39 -15.86 -15.38
N LEU A 142 -25.62 -16.07 -16.46
CA LEU A 142 -24.28 -15.52 -16.63
C LEU A 142 -24.30 -13.99 -16.73
N GLU A 143 -25.14 -13.46 -17.61
CA GLU A 143 -25.25 -12.01 -17.82
C GLU A 143 -25.60 -11.27 -16.52
N LEU A 144 -26.53 -11.84 -15.73
CA LEU A 144 -26.95 -11.25 -14.46
C LEU A 144 -25.86 -11.34 -13.37
N THR A 145 -25.11 -12.45 -13.28
CA THR A 145 -24.01 -12.55 -12.31
C THR A 145 -22.85 -11.62 -12.66
N ASP A 146 -22.51 -11.52 -13.95
CA ASP A 146 -21.44 -10.64 -14.41
C ASP A 146 -21.82 -9.16 -14.20
N ALA A 147 -23.06 -8.79 -14.54
CA ALA A 147 -23.58 -7.44 -14.27
C ALA A 147 -23.56 -7.08 -12.78
N ALA A 148 -23.95 -8.02 -11.90
CA ALA A 148 -23.90 -7.80 -10.45
C ALA A 148 -22.45 -7.66 -9.95
N ASP A 149 -21.51 -8.49 -10.42
CA ASP A 149 -20.10 -8.38 -10.06
C ASP A 149 -19.50 -7.03 -10.49
N ASP A 150 -19.78 -6.59 -11.71
CA ASP A 150 -19.32 -5.32 -12.26
C ASP A 150 -19.89 -4.12 -11.47
N GLU A 151 -21.17 -4.16 -11.10
CA GLU A 151 -21.80 -3.11 -10.30
C GLU A 151 -21.18 -3.02 -8.89
N ILE A 152 -20.88 -4.16 -8.26
CA ILE A 152 -20.19 -4.22 -6.96
C ILE A 152 -18.76 -3.69 -7.10
N ALA A 153 -18.00 -4.14 -8.10
CA ALA A 153 -16.64 -3.68 -8.35
C ALA A 153 -16.59 -2.17 -8.60
N SER A 154 -17.53 -1.66 -9.40
CA SER A 154 -17.66 -0.23 -9.71
C SER A 154 -18.04 0.58 -8.46
N ALA A 155 -18.88 0.05 -7.58
CA ALA A 155 -19.22 0.70 -6.31
C ALA A 155 -18.02 0.79 -5.37
N LEU A 156 -17.27 -0.31 -5.22
CA LEU A 156 -16.07 -0.37 -4.40
C LEU A 156 -15.01 0.63 -4.87
N GLU A 157 -14.82 0.75 -6.19
CA GLU A 157 -13.88 1.71 -6.77
C GLU A 157 -14.31 3.16 -6.50
N THR A 158 -15.58 3.49 -6.74
CA THR A 158 -16.12 4.82 -6.44
C THR A 158 -15.92 5.19 -4.96
N GLU A 159 -16.15 4.25 -4.05
CA GLU A 159 -15.95 4.47 -2.61
C GLU A 159 -14.47 4.60 -2.23
N ARG A 160 -13.58 3.78 -2.80
CA ARG A 160 -12.12 3.89 -2.60
C ARG A 160 -11.61 5.27 -2.98
N LEU A 161 -12.04 5.78 -4.14
CA LEU A 161 -11.67 7.12 -4.61
C LEU A 161 -12.23 8.21 -3.68
N ALA A 162 -13.48 8.09 -3.23
CA ALA A 162 -14.08 9.03 -2.29
C ALA A 162 -13.33 9.09 -0.94
N ARG A 163 -13.01 7.92 -0.37
CA ARG A 163 -12.21 7.81 0.86
C ARG A 163 -10.79 8.30 0.69
N GLY A 164 -10.16 8.04 -0.46
CA GLY A 164 -8.83 8.57 -0.81
C GLY A 164 -8.79 10.10 -0.76
N ARG A 165 -9.80 10.76 -1.33
CA ARG A 165 -9.94 12.23 -1.26
C ARG A 165 -10.11 12.72 0.19
N ALA A 166 -10.95 12.06 0.98
CA ALA A 166 -11.17 12.41 2.39
C ALA A 166 -9.88 12.24 3.24
N ARG A 167 -9.15 11.14 3.06
CA ARG A 167 -7.86 10.89 3.74
C ARG A 167 -6.80 11.93 3.35
N ARG A 168 -6.72 12.30 2.06
CA ARG A 168 -5.81 13.36 1.60
C ARG A 168 -6.13 14.69 2.29
N GLN A 169 -7.40 15.02 2.49
CA GLN A 169 -7.79 16.24 3.21
C GLN A 169 -7.33 16.23 4.67
N LEU A 170 -7.41 15.08 5.37
CA LEU A 170 -6.88 14.92 6.73
C LEU A 170 -5.36 15.10 6.79
N ARG A 171 -4.63 14.46 5.85
CA ARG A 171 -3.15 14.60 5.77
C ARG A 171 -2.70 16.02 5.47
N VAL A 172 -3.41 16.73 4.59
CA VAL A 172 -3.11 18.16 4.32
C VAL A 172 -3.33 19.00 5.58
N ARG A 173 -4.39 18.76 6.36
CA ARG A 173 -4.60 19.45 7.64
C ARG A 173 -3.48 19.16 8.64
N GLN A 174 -3.06 17.89 8.76
CA GLN A 174 -1.93 17.50 9.61
C GLN A 174 -0.65 18.23 9.22
N ALA A 175 -0.33 18.27 7.91
CA ALA A 175 0.82 19.00 7.39
C ALA A 175 0.75 20.50 7.72
N THR A 176 -0.43 21.13 7.62
CA THR A 176 -0.60 22.54 8.00
C THR A 176 -0.40 22.80 9.49
N VAL A 177 -0.79 21.86 10.37
CA VAL A 177 -0.56 21.97 11.82
C VAL A 177 0.93 21.83 12.15
N ILE A 178 1.62 20.87 11.52
CA ILE A 178 3.06 20.67 11.69
C ILE A 178 3.85 21.88 11.20
N ALA A 179 3.54 22.38 9.99
CA ALA A 179 4.16 23.58 9.44
C ALA A 179 3.91 24.81 10.33
N GLY A 180 2.68 24.99 10.82
CA GLY A 180 2.34 26.06 11.76
C GLY A 180 3.13 25.97 13.06
N ALA A 181 3.28 24.77 13.63
CA ALA A 181 4.10 24.54 14.83
C ALA A 181 5.58 24.85 14.59
N ALA A 182 6.13 24.44 13.44
CA ALA A 182 7.52 24.73 13.07
C ALA A 182 7.78 26.25 12.93
N VAL A 183 6.89 26.98 12.23
CA VAL A 183 6.97 28.45 12.10
C VAL A 183 6.87 29.14 13.46
N ALA A 184 5.94 28.68 14.32
CA ALA A 184 5.82 29.22 15.68
C ALA A 184 7.11 28.98 16.47
N GLY A 185 7.70 27.79 16.39
CA GLY A 185 8.95 27.48 17.07
C GLY A 185 10.13 28.32 16.60
N LEU A 186 10.25 28.54 15.28
CA LEU A 186 11.27 29.45 14.73
C LEU A 186 11.08 30.88 15.25
N LEU A 187 9.83 31.37 15.33
CA LEU A 187 9.52 32.68 15.88
C LEU A 187 9.84 32.80 17.37
N PHE A 188 9.55 31.77 18.17
CA PHE A 188 9.92 31.73 19.59
C PHE A 188 11.45 31.67 19.78
N MET A 189 12.17 30.91 18.94
CA MET A 189 13.63 30.87 18.93
C MET A 189 14.22 32.26 18.67
N LEU A 190 13.66 32.99 17.70
CA LEU A 190 14.08 34.35 17.35
C LEU A 190 13.76 35.37 18.46
N LEU A 191 12.63 35.23 19.16
CA LEU A 191 12.28 36.06 20.32
C LEU A 191 13.14 35.78 21.57
N LEU A 192 13.62 34.53 21.73
CA LEU A 192 14.45 34.13 22.87
C LEU A 192 15.95 34.36 22.65
N ALA A 193 16.38 34.58 21.40
CA ALA A 193 17.76 34.89 21.07
C ALA A 193 18.28 36.06 21.93
N PRO A 194 19.36 35.88 22.70
CA PRO A 194 19.89 36.93 23.55
C PRO A 194 20.34 38.09 22.66
N GLY A 195 19.78 39.27 22.89
CA GLY A 195 20.17 40.48 22.17
C GLY A 195 21.69 40.64 22.21
N ALA A 196 22.34 40.34 21.09
CA ALA A 196 23.72 40.71 20.89
C ALA A 196 23.76 42.22 21.09
N LYS A 197 24.50 42.67 22.10
CA LYS A 197 24.91 44.07 22.17
C LYS A 197 25.50 44.37 20.80
N GLN A 198 24.91 45.31 20.07
CA GLN A 198 25.63 46.02 19.03
C GLN A 198 26.87 46.61 19.71
N ALA A 199 27.98 45.88 19.62
CA ALA A 199 29.27 46.50 19.70
C ALA A 199 29.28 47.48 18.53
N ALA A 200 29.33 48.78 18.86
CA ALA A 200 29.49 49.83 17.88
C ALA A 200 30.62 49.41 16.92
N PRO A 201 30.39 49.39 15.60
CA PRO A 201 31.46 49.08 14.68
C PRO A 201 32.46 50.23 14.74
N ALA A 202 33.64 49.97 15.32
CA ALA A 202 34.83 50.64 14.85
C ALA A 202 34.96 50.24 13.39
N ALA A 203 34.80 51.20 12.48
CA ALA A 203 35.07 51.02 11.07
C ALA A 203 36.54 50.62 10.89
N PRO A 204 36.78 49.51 10.18
CA PRO A 204 37.69 49.60 9.05
C PRO A 204 37.03 49.06 7.78
N GLU A 205 37.00 49.94 6.78
CA GLU A 205 37.02 49.72 5.33
C GLU A 205 36.56 48.33 4.83
N MET A 206 35.23 48.24 4.65
CA MET A 206 34.50 47.13 4.03
C MET A 206 34.23 47.41 2.53
N GLU A 207 35.10 48.17 1.86
CA GLU A 207 34.95 48.55 0.45
C GLU A 207 35.53 47.49 -0.52
N ASP A 208 36.43 46.62 -0.07
CA ASP A 208 37.11 45.64 -0.95
C ASP A 208 36.35 44.31 -1.14
N SER A 209 35.36 44.04 -0.29
CA SER A 209 34.60 42.77 -0.33
C SER A 209 33.33 42.83 -1.19
N LEU A 210 32.79 44.04 -1.44
CA LEU A 210 31.58 44.24 -2.25
C LEU A 210 31.85 44.13 -3.75
N SER A 211 33.00 44.62 -4.21
CA SER A 211 33.47 44.50 -5.60
C SER A 211 33.73 43.03 -6.01
N THR A 212 34.18 42.21 -5.06
CA THR A 212 34.47 40.78 -5.29
C THR A 212 33.20 39.93 -5.37
N LEU A 213 32.13 40.29 -4.62
CA LEU A 213 30.84 39.60 -4.67
C LEU A 213 29.96 40.07 -5.85
N LEU A 214 29.98 41.36 -6.19
CA LEU A 214 29.26 41.90 -7.36
C LEU A 214 29.80 41.37 -8.70
N SER A 215 31.04 40.88 -8.74
CA SER A 215 31.63 40.25 -9.94
C SER A 215 31.18 38.79 -10.12
N ARG A 216 30.53 38.16 -9.14
CA ARG A 216 30.21 36.73 -9.15
C ARG A 216 28.72 36.40 -9.31
N THR A 217 27.83 37.39 -9.25
CA THR A 217 26.36 37.24 -9.41
C THR A 217 25.83 38.03 -10.61
N ALA A 218 26.54 37.96 -11.75
CA ALA A 218 25.95 38.30 -13.04
C ALA A 218 25.00 37.17 -13.47
N VAL A 219 23.80 37.15 -12.89
CA VAL A 219 22.65 36.45 -13.49
C VAL A 219 22.24 37.26 -14.71
N ARG A 220 22.28 36.58 -15.86
CA ARG A 220 21.85 37.05 -17.17
C ARG A 220 20.33 37.29 -17.16
N ASP A 221 19.96 38.55 -17.41
CA ASP A 221 18.79 39.04 -18.16
C ASP A 221 17.43 38.36 -17.92
N LEU A 222 16.54 39.05 -17.19
CA LEU A 222 15.10 38.96 -17.43
C LEU A 222 14.46 40.34 -17.22
N SER A 223 14.37 41.09 -18.32
CA SER A 223 13.61 42.34 -18.42
C SER A 223 12.11 42.04 -18.45
N LEU A 224 11.39 42.47 -17.41
CA LEU A 224 9.93 42.60 -17.40
C LEU A 224 9.56 44.00 -17.88
N ASP A 225 9.22 44.14 -19.17
CA ASP A 225 8.53 45.32 -19.68
C ASP A 225 7.03 45.16 -19.39
N LEU A 226 6.51 46.09 -18.59
CA LEU A 226 5.09 46.21 -18.27
C LEU A 226 4.60 47.52 -18.88
N ASP A 227 3.92 47.45 -20.02
CA ASP A 227 3.08 48.57 -20.46
C ASP A 227 1.83 48.11 -21.23
N ALA A 228 0.71 48.74 -20.83
CA ALA A 228 -0.57 48.90 -21.52
C ALA A 228 -1.50 47.69 -21.78
N ALA A 229 -2.64 47.70 -21.08
CA ALA A 229 -3.94 47.20 -21.58
C ALA A 229 -4.47 48.16 -22.69
N PRO A 230 -5.39 47.77 -23.61
CA PRO A 230 -6.75 47.30 -23.26
C PRO A 230 -7.44 46.29 -24.20
N SER A 231 -8.54 45.72 -23.67
CA SER A 231 -9.81 45.37 -24.32
C SER A 231 -9.99 44.18 -25.26
N GLU A 232 -11.06 43.44 -24.91
CA GLU A 232 -12.06 42.72 -25.73
C GLU A 232 -11.86 41.26 -26.16
N SER A 233 -12.80 40.43 -25.64
CA SER A 233 -13.66 39.48 -26.36
C SER A 233 -13.01 38.36 -27.18
N GLY A 234 -13.22 37.10 -26.75
CA GLY A 234 -13.04 35.96 -27.65
C GLY A 234 -12.96 34.60 -26.95
N THR A 235 -14.11 33.93 -26.89
CA THR A 235 -14.32 32.47 -26.97
C THR A 235 -13.13 31.53 -27.22
N GLY A 236 -13.12 30.43 -26.45
CA GLY A 236 -12.65 29.11 -26.89
C GLY A 236 -11.37 28.61 -26.24
N ILE A 237 -11.48 27.63 -25.34
CA ILE A 237 -10.35 26.77 -24.96
C ILE A 237 -10.76 25.33 -25.23
N ASP A 238 -10.20 24.77 -26.31
CA ASP A 238 -10.05 23.33 -26.55
C ASP A 238 -8.59 22.95 -26.30
N VAL A 239 -8.41 22.02 -25.35
CA VAL A 239 -7.58 20.80 -25.34
C VAL A 239 -6.16 20.76 -25.96
N ALA A 240 -5.23 20.26 -25.13
CA ALA A 240 -4.04 19.42 -25.37
C ALA A 240 -2.65 20.05 -25.66
N GLY A 241 -1.62 19.43 -25.06
CA GLY A 241 -0.19 19.55 -25.37
C GLY A 241 0.63 19.94 -24.14
N ASP A 242 1.06 19.02 -23.27
CA ASP A 242 2.28 18.19 -23.34
C ASP A 242 3.51 18.82 -22.63
N LEU A 243 4.25 17.92 -21.98
CA LEU A 243 5.47 17.96 -21.16
C LEU A 243 6.43 19.16 -21.22
N ALA A 244 7.00 19.54 -20.06
CA ALA A 244 8.36 19.16 -19.63
C ALA A 244 8.91 20.10 -18.53
N ILE A 245 9.53 19.52 -17.50
CA ILE A 245 10.31 20.17 -16.44
C ILE A 245 11.79 19.93 -16.75
N GLU A 246 12.65 20.93 -16.62
CA GLU A 246 14.05 20.75 -16.21
C GLU A 246 14.45 21.87 -15.27
N LEU A 247 15.03 21.52 -14.12
CA LEU A 247 15.73 22.44 -13.22
C LEU A 247 16.87 21.68 -12.52
N ASP A 248 18.08 22.13 -12.85
CA ASP A 248 19.38 21.70 -12.33
C ASP A 248 19.55 21.94 -10.83
N THR A 249 20.34 21.04 -10.23
CA THR A 249 20.75 20.93 -8.83
C THR A 249 21.98 21.81 -8.53
N ASP A 250 22.05 22.41 -7.33
CA ASP A 250 23.18 22.24 -6.38
C ASP A 250 23.21 23.31 -5.27
N ALA A 251 23.26 22.85 -4.00
CA ALA A 251 24.23 23.30 -2.98
C ALA A 251 24.00 22.61 -1.61
N ALA A 252 25.07 21.96 -1.11
CA ALA A 252 25.28 21.37 0.23
C ALA A 252 25.32 22.44 1.36
N ILE A 253 25.26 22.17 2.70
CA ILE A 253 26.10 21.31 3.56
C ILE A 253 25.39 21.05 4.93
N ASP A 254 25.70 19.88 5.52
CA ASP A 254 25.46 19.27 6.85
C ASP A 254 25.45 20.16 8.13
N ASP A 255 24.58 19.84 9.12
CA ASP A 255 24.96 19.00 10.31
C ASP A 255 23.76 18.75 11.28
N ASP A 256 23.68 17.50 11.77
CA ASP A 256 23.10 16.93 13.01
C ASP A 256 21.57 16.75 13.29
N MET A 257 21.15 15.48 13.12
CA MET A 257 20.34 14.58 14.00
C MET A 257 18.79 14.58 14.05
N ALA A 258 18.26 13.40 13.66
CA ALA A 258 17.05 12.68 14.12
C ALA A 258 15.65 13.08 13.63
N ALA A 259 15.18 12.42 12.55
CA ALA A 259 13.86 11.75 12.43
C ALA A 259 13.64 11.28 10.97
N GLY A 260 13.20 10.04 10.78
CA GLY A 260 12.98 9.43 9.46
C GLY A 260 11.96 10.19 8.61
N THR A 261 12.45 10.83 7.55
CA THR A 261 11.68 11.54 6.51
C THR A 261 11.46 10.59 5.32
N PRO A 262 10.29 10.58 4.65
CA PRO A 262 10.05 9.74 3.49
C PRO A 262 11.02 10.11 2.36
N ILE A 263 11.59 9.09 1.72
CA ILE A 263 12.62 9.20 0.69
C ILE A 263 12.04 9.91 -0.55
N ILE A 264 12.33 11.19 -0.70
CA ILE A 264 12.40 11.90 -1.99
C ILE A 264 13.65 12.76 -1.96
N ASP A 265 14.74 12.19 -2.48
CA ASP A 265 15.77 12.78 -3.37
C ASP A 265 17.11 12.06 -3.16
N ALA A 266 17.37 11.11 -4.06
CA ALA A 266 18.69 10.73 -4.50
C ALA A 266 18.58 10.42 -6.00
N PRO A 267 19.51 10.87 -6.86
CA PRO A 267 19.57 10.40 -8.23
C PRO A 267 19.72 8.88 -8.18
N VAL A 268 18.74 8.18 -8.73
CA VAL A 268 18.82 6.72 -8.88
C VAL A 268 19.64 6.48 -10.14
N ASP A 269 20.87 5.99 -10.00
CA ASP A 269 21.70 5.51 -11.12
C ASP A 269 21.17 4.17 -11.68
N ALA A 270 19.87 4.06 -11.91
CA ALA A 270 19.25 2.90 -12.54
C ALA A 270 19.20 3.11 -14.05
N THR A 271 19.73 2.17 -14.81
CA THR A 271 19.54 2.22 -16.25
C THR A 271 18.09 1.82 -16.60
N PRO A 272 17.53 2.32 -17.71
CA PRO A 272 16.22 1.86 -18.18
C PRO A 272 16.13 0.34 -18.41
N ALA A 273 17.27 -0.32 -18.65
CA ALA A 273 17.36 -1.77 -18.78
C ALA A 273 17.15 -2.49 -17.44
N ASP A 274 17.68 -1.95 -16.34
CA ASP A 274 17.52 -2.53 -14.99
C ASP A 274 16.05 -2.49 -14.56
N LEU A 275 15.37 -1.37 -14.79
CA LEU A 275 13.94 -1.23 -14.50
C LEU A 275 13.09 -2.18 -15.36
N ALA A 276 13.44 -2.34 -16.65
CA ALA A 276 12.74 -3.28 -17.53
C ALA A 276 12.92 -4.74 -17.07
N ALA A 277 14.10 -5.10 -16.56
CA ALA A 277 14.37 -6.43 -16.03
C ALA A 277 13.58 -6.70 -14.74
N VAL A 278 13.47 -5.72 -13.85
CA VAL A 278 12.62 -5.79 -12.64
C VAL A 278 11.14 -5.95 -13.03
N ALA A 279 10.65 -5.19 -14.02
CA ALA A 279 9.27 -5.30 -14.49
C ALA A 279 8.96 -6.67 -15.13
N ALA A 280 9.90 -7.22 -15.90
CA ALA A 280 9.77 -8.57 -16.47
C ALA A 280 9.70 -9.64 -15.38
N LEU A 281 10.54 -9.53 -14.35
CA LEU A 281 10.50 -10.44 -13.20
C LEU A 281 9.16 -10.35 -12.44
N CYS A 282 8.60 -9.16 -12.25
CA CYS A 282 7.27 -8.99 -11.64
C CYS A 282 6.18 -9.67 -12.48
N THR A 283 6.24 -9.53 -13.81
CA THR A 283 5.29 -10.16 -14.73
C THR A 283 5.37 -11.68 -14.66
N ASP A 284 6.58 -12.24 -14.59
CA ASP A 284 6.78 -13.68 -14.47
C ASP A 284 6.32 -14.21 -13.11
N LEU A 285 6.62 -13.50 -12.02
CA LEU A 285 6.13 -13.82 -10.68
C LEU A 285 4.59 -13.87 -10.66
N ALA A 286 3.92 -12.90 -11.29
CA ALA A 286 2.45 -12.86 -11.36
C ALA A 286 1.81 -14.06 -12.11
N ARG A 287 2.60 -14.82 -12.90
CA ARG A 287 2.12 -15.99 -13.64
C ARG A 287 2.39 -17.31 -12.92
N VAL A 288 3.11 -17.28 -11.81
CA VAL A 288 3.43 -18.48 -11.02
C VAL A 288 2.16 -19.04 -10.41
N SER A 289 1.86 -20.28 -10.73
CA SER A 289 0.71 -21.02 -10.17
C SER A 289 1.13 -22.18 -9.27
N ASP A 290 2.43 -22.54 -9.26
CA ASP A 290 2.99 -23.66 -8.52
C ASP A 290 4.40 -23.31 -7.99
N GLY A 291 4.73 -23.83 -6.80
CA GLY A 291 5.98 -23.56 -6.07
C GLY A 291 7.24 -24.08 -6.77
N GLU A 292 7.14 -25.02 -7.71
CA GLU A 292 8.29 -25.54 -8.46
C GLU A 292 9.01 -24.48 -9.33
N GLN A 293 8.30 -23.43 -9.72
CA GLN A 293 8.86 -22.35 -10.54
C GLN A 293 9.57 -21.28 -9.70
N LEU A 294 9.29 -21.24 -8.39
CA LEU A 294 9.75 -20.19 -7.49
C LEU A 294 11.29 -20.16 -7.30
N PRO A 295 12.02 -21.31 -7.21
CA PRO A 295 13.48 -21.31 -7.10
C PRO A 295 14.20 -20.61 -8.27
N ALA A 296 13.75 -20.84 -9.50
CA ALA A 296 14.34 -20.23 -10.69
C ALA A 296 14.08 -18.72 -10.75
N LEU A 297 12.92 -18.27 -10.25
CA LEU A 297 12.60 -16.86 -10.14
C LEU A 297 13.40 -16.17 -9.04
N LEU A 298 13.65 -16.86 -7.93
CA LEU A 298 14.48 -16.37 -6.84
C LEU A 298 15.96 -16.25 -7.24
N GLU A 299 16.46 -17.14 -8.09
CA GLU A 299 17.78 -17.02 -8.72
C GLU A 299 17.89 -15.74 -9.57
N ARG A 300 16.91 -15.47 -10.41
CA ARG A 300 16.89 -14.22 -11.21
C ARG A 300 16.76 -12.98 -10.33
N ALA A 301 15.95 -13.05 -9.27
CA ALA A 301 15.83 -11.98 -8.30
C ALA A 301 17.17 -11.69 -7.60
N ALA A 302 17.92 -12.75 -7.24
CA ALA A 302 19.26 -12.63 -6.68
C ALA A 302 20.22 -11.97 -7.68
N GLY A 303 20.14 -12.34 -8.96
CA GLY A 303 20.92 -11.71 -10.04
C GLY A 303 20.67 -10.21 -10.18
N LEU A 304 19.41 -9.75 -10.07
CA LEU A 304 19.05 -8.32 -10.14
C LEU A 304 19.46 -7.53 -8.89
N LEU A 305 19.59 -8.20 -7.75
CA LEU A 305 20.07 -7.60 -6.51
C LEU A 305 21.59 -7.69 -6.35
N GLU A 306 22.29 -8.31 -7.32
CA GLU A 306 23.69 -8.73 -7.19
C GLU A 306 23.94 -9.51 -5.88
N ALA A 307 22.92 -10.22 -5.41
CA ALA A 307 22.92 -10.93 -4.16
C ALA A 307 23.51 -12.33 -4.34
N SER A 308 24.43 -12.68 -3.45
CA SER A 308 25.03 -14.02 -3.39
C SER A 308 24.11 -15.06 -2.78
N GLY A 309 23.11 -14.64 -2.02
CA GLY A 309 22.09 -15.48 -1.42
C GLY A 309 20.84 -14.69 -1.09
N VAL A 310 19.68 -15.33 -1.24
CA VAL A 310 18.38 -14.76 -0.90
C VAL A 310 17.57 -15.80 -0.14
N ILE A 311 16.95 -15.41 0.98
CA ILE A 311 16.09 -16.28 1.78
C ILE A 311 14.76 -15.57 2.02
N VAL A 312 13.67 -16.30 1.82
CA VAL A 312 12.33 -15.88 2.17
C VAL A 312 11.94 -16.52 3.48
N TRP A 313 11.63 -15.69 4.47
CA TRP A 313 11.22 -16.08 5.80
C TRP A 313 9.75 -15.77 5.99
N LEU A 314 8.95 -16.74 6.42
CA LEU A 314 7.55 -16.54 6.76
C LEU A 314 7.32 -16.83 8.24
N THR A 315 6.37 -16.11 8.83
CA THR A 315 5.92 -16.41 10.17
C THR A 315 4.85 -17.50 10.18
N ASP A 316 4.77 -18.23 11.28
CA ASP A 316 3.64 -19.10 11.58
C ASP A 316 2.40 -18.30 12.06
N SER A 317 1.26 -18.97 12.25
CA SER A 317 0.03 -18.36 12.77
C SER A 317 0.17 -17.75 14.17
N SER A 318 1.19 -18.14 14.92
CA SER A 318 1.51 -17.62 16.25
C SER A 318 2.19 -16.25 16.21
N ASN A 319 2.73 -15.85 15.06
CA ASN A 319 3.51 -14.65 14.83
C ASN A 319 4.77 -14.51 15.70
N ARG A 320 5.38 -15.63 16.11
CA ARG A 320 6.47 -15.65 17.09
C ARG A 320 7.84 -15.92 16.48
N ALA A 321 7.86 -16.62 15.35
CA ALA A 321 9.10 -17.10 14.78
C ALA A 321 9.03 -17.09 13.25
N LEU A 322 10.12 -16.62 12.64
CA LEU A 322 10.38 -16.61 11.21
C LEU A 322 11.07 -17.92 10.80
N ARG A 323 10.47 -18.62 9.84
CA ARG A 323 10.98 -19.85 9.25
C ARG A 323 11.38 -19.64 7.82
N ALA A 324 12.55 -20.13 7.43
CA ALA A 324 12.98 -20.14 6.04
C ALA A 324 12.08 -21.09 5.23
N VAL A 325 11.43 -20.55 4.20
CA VAL A 325 10.49 -21.31 3.35
C VAL A 325 11.11 -21.63 2.00
N ILE A 326 11.88 -20.69 1.45
CA ILE A 326 12.66 -20.90 0.23
C ILE A 326 13.94 -20.08 0.29
N ALA A 327 15.01 -20.62 -0.28
CA ALA A 327 16.30 -19.95 -0.38
C ALA A 327 16.99 -20.21 -1.72
N HIS A 328 17.79 -19.24 -2.14
CA HIS A 328 18.73 -19.33 -3.25
C HIS A 328 20.13 -18.96 -2.75
N GLY A 329 21.18 -19.59 -3.30
CA GLY A 329 22.58 -19.35 -2.91
C GLY A 329 23.06 -20.13 -1.69
N TYR A 330 22.21 -20.97 -1.09
CA TYR A 330 22.55 -21.81 0.07
C TYR A 330 22.41 -23.32 -0.27
N PRO A 331 23.36 -24.16 0.17
CA PRO A 331 23.21 -25.62 0.08
C PRO A 331 22.00 -26.10 0.89
N ALA A 332 21.31 -27.15 0.42
CA ALA A 332 20.15 -27.72 1.10
C ALA A 332 20.44 -28.10 2.56
N ASP A 333 21.65 -28.59 2.85
CA ASP A 333 22.10 -28.95 4.19
C ASP A 333 22.21 -27.73 5.13
N VAL A 334 22.50 -26.54 4.60
CA VAL A 334 22.57 -25.29 5.37
C VAL A 334 21.15 -24.79 5.68
N LEU A 335 20.24 -24.87 4.71
CA LEU A 335 18.85 -24.46 4.90
C LEU A 335 18.12 -25.35 5.91
N GLY A 336 18.35 -26.66 5.87
CA GLY A 336 17.77 -27.61 6.83
C GLY A 336 18.28 -27.43 8.27
N ASN A 337 19.41 -26.74 8.45
CA ASN A 337 19.99 -26.42 9.75
C ASN A 337 19.76 -24.95 10.17
N MET A 338 19.20 -24.11 9.30
CA MET A 338 18.76 -22.75 9.63
C MET A 338 17.52 -22.85 10.51
N GLY A 339 17.74 -22.79 11.82
CA GLY A 339 16.67 -22.77 12.81
C GLY A 339 15.75 -21.56 12.66
N GLU A 340 14.74 -21.50 13.51
CA GLU A 340 13.79 -20.38 13.52
C GLU A 340 14.41 -19.10 14.08
N LEU A 341 14.03 -17.97 13.50
CA LEU A 341 14.41 -16.64 13.98
C LEU A 341 13.28 -16.04 14.83
N PRO A 342 13.50 -15.69 16.11
CA PRO A 342 12.45 -15.07 16.92
C PRO A 342 12.08 -13.68 16.38
N CYS A 343 10.77 -13.41 16.21
CA CYS A 343 10.26 -12.14 15.68
C CYS A 343 10.54 -10.93 16.61
N ASP A 344 10.78 -11.18 17.90
CA ASP A 344 11.18 -10.19 18.90
C ASP A 344 12.70 -10.13 19.14
N GLY A 345 13.47 -10.90 18.36
CA GLY A 345 14.93 -10.95 18.48
C GLY A 345 15.62 -9.62 18.19
N ASP A 346 16.88 -9.55 18.62
CA ASP A 346 17.81 -8.47 18.33
C ASP A 346 18.61 -8.79 17.05
N ASN A 347 17.92 -8.73 15.91
CA ASN A 347 18.53 -8.95 14.59
C ASN A 347 17.75 -8.17 13.52
N ALA A 348 18.38 -7.96 12.37
CA ALA A 348 17.81 -7.15 11.29
C ALA A 348 16.50 -7.72 10.72
N ALA A 349 16.35 -9.06 10.66
CA ALA A 349 15.12 -9.73 10.24
C ALA A 349 13.95 -9.41 11.18
N ALA A 350 14.16 -9.57 12.47
CA ALA A 350 13.20 -9.26 13.52
C ALA A 350 12.88 -7.76 13.58
N HIS A 351 13.88 -6.89 13.36
CA HIS A 351 13.66 -5.44 13.31
C HIS A 351 12.83 -5.01 12.09
N ALA A 352 13.14 -5.53 10.89
CA ALA A 352 12.35 -5.30 9.68
C ALA A 352 10.91 -5.78 9.85
N PHE A 353 10.75 -6.96 10.46
CA PHE A 353 9.46 -7.56 10.75
C PHE A 353 8.58 -6.66 11.63
N ARG A 354 9.13 -6.16 12.76
CA ARG A 354 8.37 -5.32 13.70
C ARG A 354 8.11 -3.90 13.19
N THR A 355 9.06 -3.33 12.44
CA THR A 355 8.98 -1.92 11.99
C THR A 355 8.33 -1.75 10.63
N SER A 356 8.19 -2.83 9.85
CA SER A 356 7.73 -2.77 8.45
C SER A 356 8.63 -1.88 7.57
N CYS A 357 9.90 -1.73 7.95
CA CYS A 357 10.89 -0.94 7.23
C CYS A 357 12.04 -1.81 6.73
N VAL A 358 12.53 -1.53 5.53
CA VAL A 358 13.74 -2.18 4.99
C VAL A 358 14.92 -1.89 5.91
N GLN A 359 15.65 -2.93 6.30
CA GLN A 359 16.87 -2.82 7.10
C GLN A 359 18.09 -3.11 6.24
N ILE A 360 19.17 -2.42 6.55
CA ILE A 360 20.48 -2.64 5.95
C ILE A 360 21.45 -2.99 7.08
N VAL A 361 22.23 -4.02 6.85
CA VAL A 361 23.38 -4.40 7.66
C VAL A 361 24.59 -4.18 6.79
N ASP A 362 25.44 -3.25 7.21
CA ASP A 362 26.65 -2.91 6.45
C ASP A 362 27.61 -4.09 6.41
N ALA A 363 28.30 -4.22 5.28
CA ALA A 363 29.44 -5.12 5.16
C ALA A 363 30.55 -4.61 6.09
N GLY A 364 30.89 -5.37 7.14
CA GLY A 364 32.11 -5.10 7.93
C GLY A 364 33.37 -5.21 7.06
N ASP A 365 34.55 -4.97 7.64
CA ASP A 365 35.84 -5.01 6.92
C ASP A 365 36.03 -6.31 6.10
N GLY A 366 35.79 -6.22 4.79
CA GLY A 366 35.91 -7.33 3.83
C GLY A 366 34.76 -8.34 3.80
N GLY A 367 33.63 -8.05 4.46
CA GLY A 367 32.46 -8.93 4.56
C GLY A 367 31.40 -8.72 3.48
N ARG A 368 30.30 -9.47 3.57
CA ARG A 368 29.07 -9.24 2.82
C ARG A 368 28.10 -8.42 3.67
N GLY A 369 27.40 -7.48 3.05
CA GLY A 369 26.30 -6.77 3.67
C GLY A 369 25.01 -7.60 3.56
N ALA A 370 23.98 -7.19 4.31
CA ALA A 370 22.66 -7.79 4.17
C ALA A 370 21.59 -6.72 4.01
N LEU A 371 20.66 -6.97 3.12
CA LEU A 371 19.42 -6.21 3.01
C LEU A 371 18.27 -7.09 3.51
N VAL A 372 17.38 -6.50 4.30
CA VAL A 372 16.18 -7.16 4.79
C VAL A 372 14.95 -6.35 4.40
N ALA A 373 14.11 -6.89 3.53
CA ALA A 373 12.86 -6.27 3.10
C ALA A 373 11.65 -6.97 3.74
N PRO A 374 10.69 -6.24 4.34
CA PRO A 374 9.50 -6.83 4.95
C PRO A 374 8.48 -7.28 3.91
N LEU A 375 7.83 -8.42 4.17
CA LEU A 375 6.72 -8.96 3.39
C LEU A 375 5.41 -8.43 3.98
N LEU A 376 4.90 -7.33 3.43
CA LEU A 376 3.72 -6.62 3.93
C LEU A 376 2.42 -7.08 3.27
N ALA A 377 1.56 -7.76 4.05
CA ALA A 377 0.19 -8.10 3.68
C ALA A 377 -0.81 -7.13 4.33
N ALA A 378 -2.09 -7.25 3.99
CA ALA A 378 -3.16 -6.45 4.61
C ALA A 378 -3.26 -6.64 6.13
N SER A 379 -2.88 -7.82 6.64
CA SER A 379 -2.82 -8.16 8.07
C SER A 379 -1.57 -7.64 8.79
N GLY A 380 -0.64 -7.01 8.07
CA GLY A 380 0.64 -6.55 8.58
C GLY A 380 1.82 -7.31 7.96
N CYS A 381 2.98 -7.22 8.60
CA CYS A 381 4.17 -7.95 8.16
C CYS A 381 3.97 -9.46 8.43
N VAL A 382 4.02 -10.28 7.38
CA VAL A 382 3.84 -11.74 7.45
C VAL A 382 5.15 -12.51 7.29
N GLY A 383 6.25 -11.79 7.10
CA GLY A 383 7.56 -12.37 6.88
C GLY A 383 8.58 -11.33 6.44
N VAL A 384 9.77 -11.79 6.06
CA VAL A 384 10.82 -10.93 5.52
C VAL A 384 11.59 -11.65 4.42
N VAL A 385 12.19 -10.91 3.50
CA VAL A 385 13.19 -11.40 2.56
C VAL A 385 14.53 -10.86 2.97
N THR A 386 15.52 -11.73 3.10
CA THR A 386 16.91 -11.35 3.37
C THR A 386 17.76 -11.62 2.14
N ALA A 387 18.58 -10.67 1.74
CA ALA A 387 19.53 -10.80 0.64
C ALA A 387 20.95 -10.48 1.15
N GLU A 388 21.93 -11.29 0.76
CA GLU A 388 23.36 -11.07 1.04
C GLU A 388 24.02 -10.40 -0.17
N LEU A 389 24.34 -9.12 -0.04
CA LEU A 389 24.93 -8.31 -1.12
C LEU A 389 26.43 -8.11 -0.88
N SER A 390 27.17 -7.99 -1.98
CA SER A 390 28.58 -7.61 -1.94
C SER A 390 28.70 -6.12 -2.25
N GLY A 391 29.36 -5.35 -1.38
CA GLY A 391 29.56 -3.91 -1.60
C GLY A 391 28.51 -3.01 -0.95
N GLU A 392 28.44 -1.76 -1.42
CA GLU A 392 27.55 -0.74 -0.89
C GLU A 392 26.11 -0.96 -1.36
N ILE A 393 25.15 -0.87 -0.45
CA ILE A 393 23.73 -1.10 -0.74
C ILE A 393 23.07 0.25 -1.06
N GLY A 394 22.92 0.53 -2.34
CA GLY A 394 22.36 1.75 -2.87
C GLY A 394 20.82 1.80 -2.86
N VAL A 395 20.32 2.85 -3.51
CA VAL A 395 18.86 3.11 -3.60
C VAL A 395 18.18 2.11 -4.53
N LEU A 396 18.87 1.68 -5.60
CA LEU A 396 18.33 0.72 -6.58
C LEU A 396 18.14 -0.66 -5.96
N GLU A 397 19.12 -1.18 -5.24
CA GLU A 397 19.05 -2.47 -4.56
C GLU A 397 17.92 -2.47 -3.53
N ARG A 398 17.76 -1.35 -2.80
CA ARG A 398 16.69 -1.15 -1.83
C ARG A 398 15.30 -1.11 -2.48
N ALA A 399 15.18 -0.38 -3.60
CA ALA A 399 13.94 -0.31 -4.36
C ALA A 399 13.57 -1.67 -4.95
N THR A 400 14.53 -2.35 -5.60
CA THR A 400 14.36 -3.69 -6.18
C THR A 400 13.93 -4.69 -5.12
N ALA A 401 14.60 -4.72 -3.95
CA ALA A 401 14.21 -5.62 -2.88
C ALA A 401 12.81 -5.33 -2.32
N SER A 402 12.42 -4.05 -2.24
CA SER A 402 11.07 -3.67 -1.82
C SER A 402 10.01 -4.10 -2.82
N ILE A 403 10.29 -3.94 -4.12
CA ILE A 403 9.40 -4.39 -5.21
C ILE A 403 9.25 -5.92 -5.18
N LEU A 404 10.36 -6.63 -5.03
CA LEU A 404 10.37 -8.09 -4.93
C LEU A 404 9.57 -8.59 -3.72
N ALA A 405 9.77 -7.98 -2.55
CA ALA A 405 9.02 -8.32 -1.35
C ALA A 405 7.51 -8.13 -1.55
N ALA A 406 7.10 -7.03 -2.20
CA ALA A 406 5.69 -6.78 -2.50
C ALA A 406 5.08 -7.86 -3.41
N GLN A 407 5.80 -8.34 -4.42
CA GLN A 407 5.31 -9.39 -5.32
C GLN A 407 5.29 -10.77 -4.64
N LEU A 408 6.30 -11.10 -3.83
CA LEU A 408 6.37 -12.37 -3.12
C LEU A 408 5.25 -12.54 -2.09
N VAL A 409 4.83 -11.45 -1.42
CA VAL A 409 3.65 -11.49 -0.53
C VAL A 409 2.41 -11.97 -1.26
N VAL A 410 2.17 -11.46 -2.47
CA VAL A 410 0.95 -11.79 -3.24
C VAL A 410 0.90 -13.28 -3.56
N LEU A 411 2.03 -13.87 -3.94
CA LEU A 411 2.15 -15.30 -4.22
C LEU A 411 2.02 -16.16 -2.96
N LEU A 412 2.64 -15.75 -1.85
CA LEU A 412 2.69 -16.55 -0.64
C LEU A 412 1.38 -16.45 0.18
N ALA A 413 0.71 -15.30 0.15
CA ALA A 413 -0.60 -15.11 0.79
C ALA A 413 -1.72 -15.90 0.10
N GLY A 414 -1.62 -16.14 -1.22
CA GLY A 414 -2.53 -17.02 -1.95
C GLY A 414 -2.52 -18.47 -1.43
N ASN A 415 -1.37 -18.92 -0.91
CA ASN A 415 -1.15 -20.32 -0.52
C ASN A 415 -1.38 -20.59 0.97
N VAL A 416 -1.34 -19.55 1.82
CA VAL A 416 -1.67 -19.67 3.26
C VAL A 416 -3.16 -19.94 3.49
N SER A 417 -4.03 -19.49 2.58
CA SER A 417 -5.47 -19.78 2.66
C SER A 417 -5.79 -21.27 2.47
N GLU A 418 -5.03 -21.99 1.63
CA GLU A 418 -5.22 -23.43 1.39
C GLU A 418 -4.64 -24.30 2.52
N ALA A 419 -3.50 -23.91 3.11
CA ALA A 419 -2.88 -24.65 4.21
C ALA A 419 -3.68 -24.55 5.53
N ALA A 420 -4.37 -23.42 5.76
CA ALA A 420 -5.25 -23.26 6.91
C ALA A 420 -6.52 -24.12 6.82
N GLU A 421 -7.08 -24.32 5.62
CA GLU A 421 -8.21 -25.23 5.40
C GLU A 421 -7.80 -26.71 5.52
N ALA A 422 -6.58 -27.08 5.13
CA ALA A 422 -6.08 -28.45 5.26
C ALA A 422 -5.81 -28.89 6.71
N SER A 423 -5.55 -27.94 7.63
CA SER A 423 -5.29 -28.23 9.05
C SER A 423 -6.55 -28.38 9.90
N ASP A 424 -7.73 -28.01 9.40
CA ASP A 424 -9.01 -28.11 10.13
C ASP A 424 -9.85 -29.33 9.70
N ALA A 425 -9.28 -30.22 8.89
CA ALA A 425 -9.91 -31.49 8.54
C ALA A 425 -9.90 -32.44 9.77
N PRO A 426 -11.07 -32.85 10.31
CA PRO A 426 -11.12 -33.73 11.46
C PRO A 426 -10.59 -35.11 11.10
N ALA A 427 -9.59 -35.58 11.86
CA ALA A 427 -9.05 -36.93 11.76
C ALA A 427 -10.17 -37.96 11.88
N THR A 428 -10.53 -38.59 10.76
CA THR A 428 -11.47 -39.70 10.71
C THR A 428 -10.85 -40.89 11.43
N LYS A 429 -11.31 -41.16 12.66
CA LYS A 429 -11.07 -42.41 13.36
C LYS A 429 -11.54 -43.57 12.48
N THR A 430 -10.59 -44.31 11.93
CA THR A 430 -10.84 -45.62 11.34
C THR A 430 -10.99 -46.61 12.49
N GLU A 431 -12.21 -46.95 12.85
CA GLU A 431 -12.50 -48.08 13.75
C GLU A 431 -12.70 -49.31 12.85
N SER A 432 -11.70 -50.19 12.83
CA SER A 432 -11.77 -51.52 12.20
C SER A 432 -12.25 -52.53 13.23
N ALA A 433 -13.08 -53.46 12.73
CA ALA A 433 -13.71 -54.61 13.39
C ALA A 433 -12.78 -55.50 14.23
#